data_AF-A0A0D6M2T7-F1
#
_entry.id   AF-A0A0D6M2T7-F1
#
_cell.length_a   1.000
_cell.length_b   1.000
_cell.length_c   1.000
_cell.angle_alpha   90.00
_cell.angle_beta   90.00
_cell.angle_gamma   90.00
#
_symmetry.space_group_name_H-M   'P 1'
#
loop_
_entity.id
_entity.type
_entity.pdbx_description
1 polymer ?
#
loop_
_entity_poly.entity_id
_entity_poly.type
_entity_poly.pdbx_seq_one_letter_code
_entity_poly.pdbx_strand_id
1 'polypeptide(L)'
;MLRPRPRPRRLSADAVGRAPHGAEAQYTKGTTNLKKLDFNNEEQVVADVFRQSFIEFVKTGVPSNKHVSWLNVGTDKDLRYLQITPKPLMRLGFYNETTSFWHKTLKYGFNVVQLLPTEKSVKRDKLQL
;
A
#
# COMPACT_ATOMS: atom_id res chain seq x y z
N MET A 1 -19.72 45.07 3.60
CA MET A 1 -19.91 43.70 4.13
C MET A 1 -19.19 42.71 3.22
N LEU A 2 -18.07 42.13 3.67
CA LEU A 2 -17.29 41.15 2.90
C LEU A 2 -17.81 39.73 3.19
N ARG A 3 -18.27 39.03 2.15
CA ARG A 3 -18.64 37.60 2.29
C ARG A 3 -17.39 36.77 2.57
N PRO A 4 -17.43 35.83 3.54
CA PRO A 4 -16.29 34.95 3.78
C PRO A 4 -16.05 34.05 2.57
N ARG A 5 -14.78 33.90 2.17
CA ARG A 5 -14.39 32.98 1.10
C ARG A 5 -14.73 31.54 1.51
N PRO A 6 -15.23 30.70 0.59
CA PRO A 6 -15.45 29.30 0.88
C PRO A 6 -14.11 28.63 1.23
N ARG A 7 -14.11 27.83 2.32
CA ARG A 7 -12.95 27.03 2.71
C ARG A 7 -12.58 26.07 1.58
N PRO A 8 -11.28 25.85 1.29
CA PRO A 8 -10.88 24.86 0.30
C PRO A 8 -11.42 23.49 0.72
N ARG A 9 -12.04 22.79 -0.24
CA ARG A 9 -12.56 21.43 -0.08
C ARG A 9 -11.43 20.55 0.47
N ARG A 10 -11.63 19.99 1.67
CA ARG A 10 -10.72 18.98 2.24
C ARG A 10 -10.74 17.77 1.31
N LEU A 11 -9.56 17.33 0.89
CA LEU A 11 -9.37 15.98 0.37
C LEU A 11 -9.42 15.04 1.58
N SER A 12 -10.62 14.77 2.11
CA SER A 12 -10.75 13.60 2.98
C SER A 12 -10.61 12.37 2.10
N ALA A 13 -9.89 11.37 2.60
CA ALA A 13 -9.79 10.06 1.94
C ALA A 13 -11.16 9.34 1.81
N ASP A 14 -12.22 9.93 2.38
CA ASP A 14 -13.57 9.37 2.42
C ASP A 14 -14.52 9.97 1.36
N ALA A 15 -14.09 10.97 0.60
CA ALA A 15 -14.92 11.57 -0.46
C ALA A 15 -14.59 10.95 -1.83
N VAL A 16 -15.11 9.73 -2.08
CA VAL A 16 -15.27 9.11 -3.40
C VAL A 16 -13.96 8.84 -4.17
N GLY A 17 -13.41 7.63 -4.03
CA GLY A 17 -12.35 7.10 -4.88
C GLY A 17 -11.25 6.43 -4.08
N ARG A 18 -10.70 5.34 -4.62
CA ARG A 18 -9.58 4.58 -4.02
C ARG A 18 -8.43 5.51 -3.61
N ALA A 19 -7.58 5.07 -2.69
CA ALA A 19 -6.34 5.79 -2.37
C ALA A 19 -5.47 5.95 -3.63
N PRO A 20 -5.22 7.18 -4.12
CA PRO A 20 -4.41 7.40 -5.30
C PRO A 20 -2.93 7.14 -4.99
N HIS A 21 -2.15 6.90 -6.05
CA HIS A 21 -0.71 6.72 -5.92
C HIS A 21 -0.05 7.91 -5.21
N GLY A 22 0.78 7.64 -4.19
CA GLY A 22 1.48 8.65 -3.40
C GLY A 22 0.65 9.28 -2.27
N ALA A 23 -0.61 8.88 -2.08
CA ALA A 23 -1.45 9.37 -0.99
C ALA A 23 -0.91 9.00 0.40
N GLU A 24 -0.07 7.97 0.51
CA GLU A 24 0.57 7.55 1.75
C GLU A 24 1.66 8.54 2.22
N ALA A 25 2.23 9.33 1.32
CA ALA A 25 3.35 10.23 1.62
C ALA A 25 3.00 11.31 2.66
N GLN A 26 1.73 11.69 2.78
CA GLN A 26 1.28 12.63 3.80
C GLN A 26 1.36 12.04 5.22
N TYR A 27 1.26 10.71 5.34
CA TYR A 27 1.29 9.99 6.61
C TYR A 27 2.71 9.59 7.03
N THR A 28 3.68 9.59 6.12
CA THR A 28 5.08 9.21 6.43
C THR A 28 5.93 10.35 6.97
N LYS A 29 5.67 11.59 6.57
CA LYS A 29 6.47 12.75 6.99
C LYS A 29 6.04 13.24 8.37
N GLY A 30 6.96 13.19 9.34
CA GLY A 30 6.73 13.64 10.72
C GLY A 30 6.48 15.15 10.83
N THR A 31 7.16 15.96 10.03
CA THR A 31 7.02 17.41 9.95
C THR A 31 7.91 17.87 8.78
N THR A 32 7.33 18.39 7.71
CA THR A 32 8.07 19.22 6.74
C THR A 32 7.28 20.48 6.53
N ASN A 33 7.96 21.60 6.29
CA ASN A 33 7.49 22.99 6.18
C ASN A 33 6.35 23.28 5.15
N LEU A 34 5.68 22.25 4.65
CA LEU A 34 4.35 22.33 4.08
C LEU A 34 3.36 22.46 5.25
N LYS A 35 2.49 23.48 5.22
CA LYS A 35 1.40 23.75 6.18
C LYS A 35 1.05 22.54 7.05
N LYS A 36 1.07 22.69 8.39
CA LYS A 36 0.56 21.68 9.35
C LYS A 36 -0.66 20.99 8.74
N LEU A 37 -0.47 19.72 8.37
CA LEU A 37 -1.58 18.87 7.95
C LEU A 37 -2.40 18.65 9.22
N ASP A 38 -3.57 19.29 9.27
CA ASP A 38 -4.53 19.10 10.35
C ASP A 38 -5.26 17.78 10.11
N PHE A 39 -4.66 16.69 10.61
CA PHE A 39 -5.33 15.41 10.67
C PHE A 39 -6.51 15.48 11.63
N ASN A 40 -7.67 15.04 11.14
CA ASN A 40 -8.77 14.72 12.04
C ASN A 40 -8.44 13.43 12.83
N ASN A 41 -9.33 13.04 13.75
CA ASN A 41 -9.11 11.85 14.58
C ASN A 41 -8.94 10.55 13.76
N GLU A 42 -9.61 10.44 12.62
CA GLU A 42 -9.56 9.26 11.75
C GLU A 42 -8.25 9.20 10.94
N GLU A 43 -7.83 10.33 10.39
CA GLU A 43 -6.54 10.49 9.70
C GLU A 43 -5.36 10.30 10.68
N GLN A 44 -5.53 10.68 11.95
CA GLN A 44 -4.53 10.45 12.98
C GLN A 44 -4.32 8.95 13.26
N VAL A 45 -5.38 8.13 13.19
CA VAL A 45 -5.25 6.66 13.29
C VAL A 45 -4.41 6.13 12.14
N VAL A 46 -4.70 6.56 10.90
CA VAL A 46 -3.92 6.17 9.71
C VAL A 46 -2.46 6.58 9.86
N ALA A 47 -2.20 7.82 10.27
CA ALA A 47 -0.85 8.34 10.49
C ALA A 47 -0.10 7.53 11.57
N ASP A 48 -0.76 7.23 12.69
CA ASP A 48 -0.18 6.47 13.78
C ASP A 48 0.17 5.04 13.34
N VAL A 49 -0.73 4.35 12.66
CA VAL A 49 -0.47 2.99 12.13
C VAL A 49 0.74 3.01 11.21
N PHE A 50 0.80 3.96 10.26
CA PHE A 50 1.90 4.03 9.30
C PHE A 50 3.24 4.34 9.98
N ARG A 51 3.29 5.39 10.81
CA ARG A 51 4.53 5.87 11.44
C ARG A 51 5.05 4.91 12.48
N GLN A 52 4.19 4.44 13.40
CA GLN A 52 4.63 3.53 14.47
C GLN A 52 5.11 2.21 13.88
N SER A 53 4.37 1.65 12.92
CA SER A 53 4.77 0.38 12.29
C SER A 53 6.10 0.51 11.56
N PHE A 54 6.33 1.61 10.85
CA PHE A 54 7.58 1.84 10.15
C PHE A 54 8.75 2.05 11.12
N ILE A 55 8.55 2.83 12.19
CA ILE A 55 9.56 3.04 13.24
C ILE A 55 9.95 1.72 13.92
N GLU A 56 8.96 0.91 14.31
CA GLU A 56 9.21 -0.36 15.00
C GLU A 56 9.83 -1.41 14.08
N PHE A 57 9.46 -1.41 12.79
CA PHE A 57 10.12 -2.22 11.78
C PHE A 57 11.61 -1.86 11.64
N VAL A 58 11.95 -0.57 11.61
CA VAL A 58 13.35 -0.12 11.56
C VAL A 58 14.13 -0.54 12.82
N LYS A 59 13.50 -0.49 13.99
CA LYS A 59 14.16 -0.84 15.26
C LYS A 59 14.35 -2.34 15.47
N THR A 60 13.36 -3.15 15.09
CA THR A 60 13.25 -4.55 15.54
C THR A 60 13.10 -5.55 14.40
N GLY A 61 12.89 -5.08 13.16
CA GLY A 61 12.51 -5.92 12.03
C GLY A 61 11.05 -6.37 12.05
N VAL A 62 10.26 -6.00 13.08
CA VAL A 62 8.84 -6.37 13.20
C VAL A 62 7.98 -5.11 13.25
N PRO A 63 7.03 -4.92 12.32
CA PRO A 63 6.14 -3.76 12.37
C PRO A 63 5.14 -3.92 13.52
N SER A 64 4.99 -2.87 14.33
CA SER A 64 3.99 -2.85 15.41
C SER A 64 3.41 -1.45 15.63
N ASN A 65 2.17 -1.39 16.12
CA ASN A 65 1.47 -0.13 16.43
C ASN A 65 0.40 -0.37 17.50
N LYS A 66 -0.14 0.70 18.08
CA LYS A 66 -1.14 0.63 19.16
C LYS A 66 -2.57 0.29 18.72
N HIS A 67 -2.86 0.29 17.42
CA HIS A 67 -4.24 0.20 16.91
C HIS A 67 -4.63 -1.20 16.44
N VAL A 68 -3.67 -1.98 15.95
CA VAL A 68 -3.90 -3.32 15.42
C VAL A 68 -2.65 -4.18 15.56
N SER A 69 -2.84 -5.45 15.89
CA SER A 69 -1.76 -6.44 15.83
C SER A 69 -1.41 -6.74 14.37
N TRP A 70 -0.23 -6.31 13.93
CA TRP A 70 0.28 -6.63 12.60
C TRP A 70 0.86 -8.06 12.62
N LEU A 71 0.05 -9.03 12.21
CA LEU A 71 0.46 -10.43 12.16
C LEU A 71 1.43 -10.67 10.99
N ASN A 72 2.24 -11.74 11.08
CA ASN A 72 3.12 -12.17 10.01
C ASN A 72 2.36 -12.23 8.66
N VAL A 73 2.92 -11.65 7.60
CA VAL A 73 2.28 -11.58 6.28
C VAL A 73 2.02 -12.94 5.65
N GLY A 74 2.60 -14.03 6.16
CA GLY A 74 2.38 -15.38 5.65
C GLY A 74 2.91 -15.57 4.23
N THR A 75 2.55 -16.69 3.61
CA THR A 75 2.97 -17.06 2.25
C THR A 75 1.79 -17.62 1.46
N ASP A 76 1.77 -17.39 0.14
CA ASP A 76 0.83 -17.98 -0.82
C ASP A 76 -0.64 -17.96 -0.37
N LYS A 77 -1.15 -19.08 0.17
CA LYS A 77 -2.54 -19.30 0.56
C LYS A 77 -2.93 -18.55 1.85
N ASP A 78 -1.95 -18.32 2.72
CA ASP A 78 -2.13 -17.63 3.99
C ASP A 78 -1.59 -16.19 3.93
N LEU A 79 -1.46 -15.63 2.71
CA LEU A 79 -1.01 -14.27 2.52
C LEU A 79 -1.97 -13.31 3.25
N ARG A 80 -1.45 -12.67 4.29
CA ARG A 80 -2.11 -11.65 5.09
C ARG A 80 -1.54 -10.29 4.75
N TYR A 81 -2.40 -9.29 4.79
CA TYR A 81 -2.01 -7.90 4.66
C TYR A 81 -2.74 -7.05 5.70
N LEU A 82 -2.09 -5.97 6.13
CA LEU A 82 -2.77 -4.96 6.93
C LEU A 82 -3.49 -3.97 6.02
N GLN A 83 -4.81 -3.90 6.12
CA GLN A 83 -5.58 -2.83 5.51
C GLN A 83 -5.47 -1.58 6.40
N ILE A 84 -4.72 -0.58 5.95
CA ILE A 84 -4.55 0.69 6.65
C ILE A 84 -5.69 1.65 6.26
N THR A 85 -6.61 1.84 7.19
CA THR A 85 -7.77 2.75 7.12
C THR A 85 -8.00 3.33 8.53
N PRO A 86 -8.96 4.25 8.73
CA PRO A 86 -9.33 4.70 10.08
C PRO A 86 -9.75 3.57 11.05
N LYS A 87 -10.15 2.41 10.51
CA LYS A 87 -10.43 1.18 11.26
C LYS A 87 -9.51 0.07 10.75
N PRO A 88 -8.24 0.05 11.17
CA PRO A 88 -7.24 -0.83 10.60
C PRO A 88 -7.56 -2.30 10.89
N LEU A 89 -7.33 -3.17 9.92
CA LEU A 89 -7.72 -4.59 10.00
C LEU A 89 -6.77 -5.50 9.23
N MET A 90 -6.36 -6.62 9.85
CA MET A 90 -5.66 -7.70 9.15
C MET A 90 -6.64 -8.46 8.25
N ARG A 91 -6.26 -8.65 6.99
CA ARG A 91 -7.07 -9.36 5.98
C ARG A 91 -6.25 -10.42 5.27
N LEU A 92 -6.94 -11.37 4.64
CA LEU A 92 -6.36 -12.47 3.87
C LEU A 92 -6.53 -12.23 2.37
N GLY A 93 -5.55 -12.68 1.58
CA GLY A 93 -5.67 -12.85 0.13
C GLY A 93 -5.83 -11.56 -0.67
N PHE A 94 -4.87 -10.62 -0.56
CA PHE A 94 -4.91 -9.38 -1.35
C PHE A 94 -4.90 -9.66 -2.86
N TYR A 95 -6.04 -9.43 -3.53
CA TYR A 95 -6.24 -9.69 -4.96
C TYR A 95 -5.67 -11.05 -5.43
N ASN A 96 -5.84 -12.11 -4.63
CA ASN A 96 -5.25 -13.42 -4.88
C ASN A 96 -5.54 -13.98 -6.29
N GLU A 97 -6.77 -13.84 -6.80
CA GLU A 97 -7.17 -14.31 -8.13
C GLU A 97 -6.47 -13.55 -9.24
N THR A 98 -6.50 -12.21 -9.19
CA THR A 98 -5.82 -11.35 -10.17
C THR A 98 -4.32 -11.57 -10.15
N THR A 99 -3.72 -11.64 -8.96
CA THR A 99 -2.29 -11.96 -8.78
C THR A 99 -1.97 -13.32 -9.37
N SER A 100 -2.81 -14.33 -9.13
CA SER A 100 -2.65 -15.68 -9.69
C SER A 100 -2.76 -15.69 -11.21
N PHE A 101 -3.67 -14.91 -11.79
CA PHE A 101 -3.79 -14.74 -13.24
C PHE A 101 -2.49 -14.20 -13.83
N TRP A 102 -1.95 -13.09 -13.30
CA TRP A 102 -0.70 -12.51 -13.78
C TRP A 102 0.51 -13.43 -13.60
N HIS A 103 0.57 -14.22 -12.52
CA HIS A 103 1.64 -15.22 -12.37
C HIS A 103 1.53 -16.35 -13.41
N LYS A 104 0.32 -16.76 -13.79
CA LYS A 104 0.12 -17.79 -14.82
C LYS A 104 0.59 -17.31 -16.19
N THR A 105 0.52 -16.00 -16.49
CA THR A 105 0.95 -15.49 -17.80
C THR A 105 2.45 -15.67 -18.05
N LEU A 106 3.26 -15.76 -16.99
CA LEU A 106 4.71 -16.03 -17.08
C LEU A 106 5.04 -17.35 -17.81
N LYS A 107 4.10 -18.29 -17.85
CA LYS A 107 4.27 -19.56 -18.59
C LYS A 107 4.34 -19.36 -20.11
N TYR A 108 3.86 -18.24 -20.63
CA TYR A 108 3.77 -17.96 -22.07
C TYR A 108 4.99 -17.21 -22.63
N GLY A 109 6.13 -17.22 -21.93
CA GLY A 109 7.40 -16.73 -22.48
C GLY A 109 7.63 -15.23 -22.37
N PHE A 110 6.64 -14.45 -21.91
CA PHE A 110 6.75 -13.01 -21.72
C PHE A 110 6.11 -12.58 -20.39
N ASN A 111 6.87 -11.84 -19.59
CA ASN A 111 6.41 -11.26 -18.34
C ASN A 111 5.84 -9.88 -18.60
N VAL A 112 4.50 -9.77 -18.62
CA VAL A 112 3.80 -8.49 -18.84
C VAL A 112 4.03 -7.49 -17.71
N VAL A 113 4.33 -7.95 -16.49
CA VAL A 113 4.58 -7.08 -15.33
C VAL A 113 5.98 -6.43 -15.42
N GLN A 114 6.98 -7.20 -15.86
CA GLN A 114 8.34 -6.71 -16.04
C GLN A 114 8.62 -6.17 -17.45
N LEU A 115 7.71 -6.41 -18.40
CA LEU A 115 7.88 -6.14 -19.82
C LEU A 115 9.13 -6.82 -20.42
N LEU A 116 9.44 -8.04 -19.98
CA LEU A 116 10.64 -8.79 -20.36
C LEU A 116 10.32 -10.25 -20.73
N PRO A 117 11.12 -10.90 -21.59
CA PRO A 117 11.01 -12.34 -21.83
C PRO A 117 11.22 -13.13 -20.53
N THR A 118 10.49 -14.23 -20.34
CA THR A 118 10.73 -15.11 -19.19
C THR A 118 11.91 -16.04 -19.48
N GLU A 119 12.66 -16.47 -18.46
CA GLU A 119 13.84 -17.35 -18.66
C GLU A 119 13.53 -18.62 -19.49
N LYS A 120 12.28 -19.08 -19.47
CA LYS A 120 11.81 -20.21 -20.27
C LYS A 120 11.77 -19.93 -21.78
N SER A 121 11.50 -18.70 -22.21
CA SER A 121 11.59 -18.35 -23.65
C SER A 121 13.05 -18.25 -24.10
N VAL A 122 13.91 -17.63 -23.29
CA VAL A 122 15.36 -17.52 -23.58
C VAL A 122 16.01 -18.91 -23.75
N LYS A 123 15.62 -19.91 -22.96
CA LYS A 123 16.11 -21.29 -23.12
C LYS A 123 15.56 -22.00 -24.36
N ARG A 124 14.34 -21.65 -24.81
CA ARG A 124 13.72 -22.24 -26.00
C ARG A 124 14.40 -21.75 -27.27
N ASP A 125 14.75 -20.47 -27.32
CA ASP A 125 15.42 -19.84 -28.46
C ASP A 125 16.87 -20.33 -28.61
N LYS A 126 17.56 -20.58 -27.48
CA LYS A 126 18.93 -21.16 -27.49
C LYS A 126 19.01 -22.63 -27.91
N LEU A 127 17.88 -23.36 -27.91
CA LEU A 127 17.81 -24.77 -28.30
C LEU A 127 17.40 -24.94 -29.77
N GLN A 128 17.08 -23.85 -30.48
CA GLN A 128 16.74 -23.85 -31.91
C GLN A 128 17.81 -23.18 -32.79
N LEU A 129 19.00 -22.93 -32.25
CA LEU A 129 20.22 -22.50 -32.95
C LEU A 129 21.28 -23.60 -32.85
#